data_AF-A0A2U3NSV6-F1
#
_entry.id   AF-A0A2U3NSV6-F1
#
_cell.length_a   1.000
_cell.length_b   1.000
_cell.length_c   1.000
_cell.angle_alpha   90.00
_cell.angle_beta   90.00
_cell.angle_gamma   90.00
#
_symmetry.space_group_name_H-M   'P 1'
#
loop_
_entity.id
_entity.type
_entity.pdbx_description
1 polymer ?
#
loop_
_entity_poly.entity_id
_entity_poly.type
_entity_poly.pdbx_seq_one_letter_code
_entity_poly.pdbx_strand_id
1 'polypeptide(L)'
;MSRFGRGLAGVVAAAFAALAATVVATPGISWAGCDRNMSHNDVTNACTPPPPMPAWYVPPPAYAPPFAAQDVPPPPPPRPSWSPNEPMWNAGFHQWGTYITGTWVPY
;
A
#
# COMPACT_ATOMS: atom_id res chain seq x y z
N MET A 1 31.43 17.64 -56.15
CA MET A 1 30.15 17.81 -55.44
C MET A 1 29.64 16.54 -54.75
N SER A 2 29.89 15.32 -55.27
CA SER A 2 29.36 14.06 -54.68
C SER A 2 29.88 13.68 -53.28
N ARG A 3 31.11 14.07 -52.92
CA ARG A 3 31.69 13.74 -51.60
C ARG A 3 31.13 14.57 -50.45
N PHE A 4 30.77 15.83 -50.72
CA PHE A 4 30.19 16.72 -49.71
C PHE A 4 28.76 16.30 -49.34
N GLY A 5 27.94 15.93 -50.33
CA GLY A 5 26.59 15.40 -50.10
C GLY A 5 26.60 14.05 -49.39
N ARG A 6 27.54 13.16 -49.71
CA ARG A 6 27.72 11.88 -48.98
C ARG A 6 28.18 12.09 -47.54
N GLY A 7 29.07 13.04 -47.29
CA GLY A 7 29.49 13.39 -45.93
C GLY A 7 28.34 13.95 -45.10
N LEU A 8 27.55 14.86 -45.68
CA LEU A 8 26.41 15.47 -45.00
C LEU A 8 25.30 14.45 -44.70
N ALA A 9 25.00 13.56 -45.65
CA ALA A 9 24.05 12.47 -45.44
C ALA A 9 24.52 11.49 -44.33
N GLY A 10 25.83 11.19 -44.28
CA GLY A 10 26.40 10.36 -43.23
C GLY A 10 26.27 10.99 -41.84
N VAL A 11 26.53 12.30 -41.71
CA VAL A 11 26.40 13.03 -40.45
C VAL A 11 24.95 13.07 -39.98
N VAL A 12 24.00 13.32 -40.89
CA VAL A 12 22.57 13.31 -40.59
C VAL A 12 22.12 11.91 -40.14
N ALA A 13 22.50 10.87 -40.86
CA ALA A 13 22.17 9.49 -40.48
C ALA A 13 22.75 9.11 -39.11
N ALA A 14 23.98 9.52 -38.81
CA ALA A 14 24.59 9.29 -37.50
C ALA A 14 23.86 10.03 -36.38
N ALA A 15 23.44 11.28 -36.61
CA ALA A 15 22.68 12.05 -35.64
C ALA A 15 21.29 11.42 -35.35
N PHE A 16 20.59 10.96 -36.39
CA PHE A 16 19.31 10.26 -36.22
C PHE A 16 19.47 8.91 -35.53
N ALA A 17 20.52 8.16 -35.85
CA ALA A 17 20.81 6.89 -35.17
C ALA A 17 21.14 7.12 -33.68
N ALA A 18 21.89 8.17 -33.35
CA ALA A 18 22.18 8.54 -31.97
C ALA A 18 20.92 8.95 -31.20
N LEU A 19 20.03 9.73 -31.81
CA LEU A 19 18.74 10.10 -31.21
C LEU A 19 17.79 8.90 -31.04
N ALA A 20 17.74 8.00 -32.03
CA ALA A 20 16.97 6.77 -31.90
C ALA A 20 17.54 5.87 -30.80
N ALA A 21 18.87 5.76 -30.70
CA ALA A 21 19.52 5.02 -29.64
C ALA A 21 19.27 5.62 -28.27
N THR A 22 19.27 6.95 -28.11
CA THR A 22 18.91 7.56 -26.81
C THR A 22 17.45 7.31 -26.47
N VAL A 23 16.50 7.44 -27.40
CA VAL A 23 15.08 7.16 -27.12
C VAL A 23 14.83 5.69 -26.73
N VAL A 24 15.55 4.74 -27.35
CA VAL A 24 15.42 3.30 -27.03
C VAL A 24 16.19 2.92 -25.77
N ALA A 25 17.38 3.51 -25.55
CA ALA A 25 18.26 3.19 -24.44
C ALA A 25 18.06 4.08 -23.20
N THR A 26 17.21 5.11 -23.28
CA THR A 26 16.57 5.70 -22.10
C THR A 26 15.25 4.96 -21.89
N PRO A 27 15.25 3.84 -21.16
CA PRO A 27 14.06 3.50 -20.44
C PRO A 27 13.82 4.65 -19.46
N GLY A 28 12.88 5.54 -19.79
CA GLY A 28 12.18 6.25 -18.74
C GLY A 28 11.53 5.15 -17.90
N ILE A 29 12.20 4.72 -16.83
CA ILE A 29 11.73 3.71 -15.88
C ILE A 29 11.77 2.25 -16.39
N SER A 30 12.94 1.63 -16.59
CA SER A 30 12.98 0.16 -16.83
C SER A 30 14.15 -0.56 -16.16
N TRP A 31 14.83 0.09 -15.21
CA TRP A 31 15.87 -0.59 -14.42
C TRP A 31 16.11 0.06 -13.05
N ALA A 32 15.86 1.36 -12.92
CA ALA A 32 15.54 1.94 -11.63
C ALA A 32 14.17 1.38 -11.24
N GLY A 33 14.10 0.60 -10.15
CA GLY A 33 12.81 0.25 -9.56
C GLY A 33 11.97 1.52 -9.38
N CYS A 34 10.64 1.39 -9.40
CA CYS A 34 9.77 2.51 -9.08
C CYS A 34 10.21 3.17 -7.76
N ASP A 35 9.91 4.46 -7.61
CA ASP A 35 10.10 5.16 -6.34
C ASP A 35 9.44 4.37 -5.18
N ARG A 36 9.95 4.56 -3.95
CA ARG A 36 9.54 3.77 -2.76
C ARG A 36 8.03 3.72 -2.49
N ASN A 37 7.24 4.62 -3.07
CA ASN A 37 5.79 4.68 -2.92
C ASN A 37 5.07 4.57 -4.28
N MET A 38 5.58 3.78 -5.19
CA MET A 38 4.96 3.51 -6.48
C MET A 38 5.05 2.02 -6.83
N SER A 39 4.03 1.52 -7.52
CA SER A 39 3.99 0.16 -8.04
C SER A 39 4.20 0.17 -9.55
N HIS A 40 4.98 -0.79 -10.06
CA HIS A 40 5.17 -1.00 -11.49
C HIS A 40 4.01 -1.83 -12.06
N ASN A 41 3.45 -1.38 -13.18
CA ASN A 41 2.50 -2.15 -13.96
C ASN A 41 3.19 -2.66 -15.24
N ASP A 42 3.47 -3.96 -15.30
CA ASP A 42 4.17 -4.60 -16.43
C ASP A 42 3.38 -4.53 -17.74
N VAL A 43 2.05 -4.41 -17.68
CA VAL A 43 1.19 -4.34 -18.87
C VAL A 43 1.29 -2.95 -19.52
N THR A 44 1.36 -1.90 -18.70
CA THR A 44 1.40 -0.52 -19.19
C THR A 44 2.79 0.11 -19.16
N ASN A 45 3.79 -0.59 -18.63
CA ASN A 45 5.16 -0.09 -18.35
C ASN A 45 5.14 1.26 -17.62
N ALA A 46 4.27 1.41 -16.63
CA ALA A 46 4.09 2.64 -15.89
C ALA A 46 4.30 2.42 -14.38
N CYS A 47 4.94 3.37 -13.72
CA CYS A 47 4.92 3.46 -12.25
C CYS A 47 3.74 4.35 -11.82
N THR A 48 2.88 3.81 -10.96
CA THR A 48 1.73 4.56 -10.43
C THR A 48 1.80 4.63 -8.91
N PRO A 49 1.40 5.77 -8.29
CA PRO A 49 1.23 5.80 -6.85
C PRO A 49 0.08 4.86 -6.43
N PRO A 50 0.12 4.31 -5.20
CA PRO A 50 -1.01 3.61 -4.63
C PRO A 50 -2.28 4.47 -4.68
N PRO A 51 -3.45 3.85 -4.91
CA PRO A 51 -4.70 4.57 -4.82
C PRO A 51 -4.88 5.15 -3.41
N PRO A 52 -5.57 6.30 -3.27
CA PRO A 52 -5.91 6.81 -1.96
C PRO A 52 -6.77 5.80 -1.19
N MET A 53 -6.71 5.83 0.14
CA MET A 53 -7.60 5.00 0.94
C MET A 53 -9.06 5.34 0.63
N PRO A 54 -9.94 4.34 0.52
CA PRO A 54 -11.34 4.58 0.21
C PRO A 54 -12.02 5.38 1.34
N ALA A 55 -12.98 6.23 0.98
CA ALA A 55 -13.70 7.06 1.96
C ALA A 55 -14.49 6.27 3.01
N TRP A 56 -14.84 5.01 2.72
CA TRP A 56 -15.51 4.10 3.65
C TRP A 56 -14.54 3.41 4.61
N TYR A 57 -13.23 3.47 4.36
CA TYR A 57 -12.24 2.81 5.20
C TYR A 57 -12.03 3.61 6.48
N VAL A 58 -12.39 3.00 7.61
CA VAL A 58 -12.07 3.52 8.94
C VAL A 58 -10.82 2.78 9.43
N PRO A 59 -9.72 3.49 9.72
CA PRO A 59 -8.51 2.87 10.22
C PRO A 59 -8.76 2.24 11.61
N PRO A 60 -8.03 1.17 11.95
CA PRO A 60 -8.15 0.56 13.27
C PRO A 60 -7.73 1.54 14.37
N PRO A 61 -8.20 1.33 15.61
CA PRO A 61 -7.78 2.13 16.76
C PRO A 61 -6.26 2.11 16.95
N ALA A 62 -5.68 3.18 17.50
CA ALA A 62 -4.23 3.32 17.62
C ALA A 62 -3.53 2.24 18.47
N TYR A 63 -4.26 1.56 19.36
CA TYR A 63 -3.74 0.44 20.14
C TYR A 63 -3.67 -0.88 19.35
N ALA A 64 -4.32 -0.95 18.19
CA ALA A 64 -4.40 -2.14 17.36
C ALA A 64 -3.39 -2.06 16.20
N PRO A 65 -2.86 -3.22 15.73
CA PRO A 65 -2.05 -3.26 14.52
C PRO A 65 -2.81 -2.69 13.31
N PRO A 66 -2.11 -2.14 12.29
CA PRO A 66 -2.74 -1.48 11.15
C PRO A 66 -3.55 -2.43 10.25
N PHE A 67 -3.35 -3.74 10.37
CA PHE A 67 -4.06 -4.80 9.65
C PHE A 67 -5.20 -5.42 10.47
N ALA A 68 -5.47 -4.90 11.67
CA ALA A 68 -6.49 -5.46 12.54
C ALA A 68 -7.89 -5.17 11.99
N ALA A 69 -8.85 -6.05 12.32
CA ALA A 69 -10.25 -5.86 11.95
C ALA A 69 -10.82 -4.56 12.55
N GLN A 70 -11.97 -4.11 12.04
CA GLN A 70 -12.60 -2.90 12.58
C GLN A 70 -13.10 -3.09 14.02
N ASP A 71 -13.58 -4.28 14.38
CA ASP A 71 -14.14 -4.59 15.69
C ASP A 71 -13.11 -5.20 16.66
N VAL A 72 -11.91 -4.64 16.70
CA VAL A 72 -10.88 -5.11 17.65
C VAL A 72 -11.24 -4.63 19.05
N PRO A 73 -11.38 -5.54 20.02
CA PRO A 73 -11.72 -5.16 21.38
C PRO A 73 -10.69 -4.18 21.96
N PRO A 74 -11.12 -3.14 22.70
CA PRO A 74 -10.20 -2.32 23.48
C PRO A 74 -9.50 -3.18 24.53
N PRO A 75 -8.33 -2.81 25.05
CA PRO A 75 -7.64 -3.61 26.06
C PRO A 75 -8.55 -4.04 27.23
N PRO A 76 -8.42 -5.28 27.74
CA PRO A 76 -9.27 -5.78 28.80
C PRO A 76 -9.07 -4.97 30.10
N PRO A 77 -10.16 -4.66 30.83
CA PRO A 77 -10.06 -4.02 32.14
C PRO A 77 -9.50 -5.00 33.17
N PRO A 78 -9.03 -4.52 34.35
CA PRO A 78 -8.69 -5.40 35.46
C PRO A 78 -9.90 -6.25 35.89
N ARG A 79 -9.65 -7.51 36.25
CA ARG A 79 -10.71 -8.39 36.74
C ARG A 79 -11.29 -7.84 38.07
N PRO A 80 -12.61 -7.63 38.17
CA PRO A 80 -13.24 -7.24 39.43
C PRO A 80 -13.05 -8.30 40.52
N SER A 81 -12.88 -7.88 41.78
CA SER A 81 -12.61 -8.80 42.91
C SER A 81 -13.74 -9.78 43.19
N TRP A 82 -14.98 -9.38 42.91
CA TRP A 82 -16.17 -10.22 43.08
C TRP A 82 -16.29 -11.29 41.98
N SER A 83 -15.67 -11.08 40.81
CA SER A 83 -15.83 -11.97 39.67
C SER A 83 -14.78 -13.08 39.69
N PRO A 84 -15.18 -14.36 39.60
CA PRO A 84 -14.23 -15.46 39.46
C PRO A 84 -13.63 -15.54 38.04
N ASN A 85 -14.22 -14.88 37.05
CA ASN A 85 -13.88 -15.04 35.64
C ASN A 85 -13.06 -13.85 35.12
N GLU A 86 -12.13 -14.12 34.19
CA GLU A 86 -11.45 -13.05 33.45
C GLU A 86 -12.43 -12.28 32.54
N PRO A 87 -12.16 -10.98 32.26
CA PRO A 87 -12.93 -10.21 31.30
C PRO A 87 -12.95 -10.88 29.94
N MET A 88 -14.14 -11.04 29.38
CA MET A 88 -14.34 -11.45 27.99
C MET A 88 -14.99 -10.32 27.20
N TRP A 89 -14.63 -10.20 25.93
CA TRP A 89 -15.23 -9.24 25.02
C TRP A 89 -16.49 -9.86 24.41
N ASN A 90 -17.61 -9.15 24.52
CA ASN A 90 -18.82 -9.51 23.79
C ASN A 90 -18.97 -8.62 22.55
N ALA A 91 -18.88 -9.22 21.37
CA ALA A 91 -19.00 -8.50 20.09
C ALA A 91 -20.43 -7.99 19.81
N GLY A 92 -21.47 -8.63 20.34
CA GLY A 92 -22.85 -8.17 20.15
C GLY A 92 -23.16 -6.89 20.91
N PHE A 93 -22.59 -6.75 22.11
CA PHE A 93 -22.77 -5.57 22.97
C PHE A 93 -21.60 -4.58 22.93
N HIS A 94 -20.50 -4.93 22.27
CA HIS A 94 -19.25 -4.16 22.26
C HIS A 94 -18.78 -3.75 23.67
N GLN A 95 -18.83 -4.70 24.62
CA GLN A 95 -18.47 -4.44 26.02
C GLN A 95 -17.69 -5.60 26.64
N TRP A 96 -16.85 -5.26 27.61
CA TRP A 96 -16.20 -6.22 28.49
C TRP A 96 -17.18 -6.73 29.54
N GLY A 97 -17.01 -7.98 29.97
CA GLY A 97 -17.87 -8.57 30.99
C GLY A 97 -17.59 -10.04 31.22
N THR A 98 -18.58 -10.76 31.73
CA THR A 98 -18.56 -12.22 31.86
C THR A 98 -19.97 -12.80 31.87
N TYR A 99 -20.07 -14.12 31.71
CA TYR A 99 -21.32 -14.84 31.93
C TYR A 99 -21.37 -15.42 33.34
N ILE A 100 -22.46 -15.13 34.06
CA ILE A 100 -22.79 -15.74 35.36
C ILE A 100 -24.11 -16.47 35.19
N THR A 101 -24.09 -17.80 35.35
CA THR A 101 -25.27 -18.66 35.19
C THR A 101 -26.05 -18.37 33.89
N GLY A 102 -25.33 -18.13 32.79
CA GLY A 102 -25.92 -17.82 31.47
C GLY A 102 -26.35 -16.37 31.25
N THR A 103 -26.25 -15.51 32.26
CA THR A 103 -26.57 -14.08 32.17
C THR A 103 -25.31 -13.26 31.92
N TRP A 104 -25.36 -12.33 30.97
CA TRP A 104 -24.28 -11.39 30.71
C TRP A 104 -24.19 -10.33 31.81
N VAL A 105 -23.00 -10.16 32.40
CA VAL A 105 -22.70 -9.12 33.38
C VAL A 105 -21.55 -8.27 32.85
N PRO A 106 -21.78 -6.97 32.54
CA PRO A 106 -20.73 -6.09 32.07
C PRO A 106 -19.72 -5.79 33.19
N TYR A 107 -18.49 -5.51 32.79
CA TYR A 107 -17.42 -5.06 33.68
C TYR A 107 -17.24 -3.55 33.60
#